data_AF-A0A2V7WGM3-F1
#
_entry.id   AF-A0A2V7WGM3-F1
#
_cell.length_a   1.000
_cell.length_b   1.000
_cell.length_c   1.000
_cell.angle_alpha   90.00
_cell.angle_beta   90.00
_cell.angle_gamma   90.00
#
_symmetry.space_group_name_H-M   'P 1'
#
loop_
_entity.id
_entity.type
_entity.pdbx_description
1 polymer ?
#
loop_
_entity_poly.entity_id
_entity_poly.type
_entity_poly.pdbx_seq_one_letter_code
_entity_poly.pdbx_strand_id
1 'polypeptide(L)'
;MPWNRDTWVSLSPTGLTETKPRHFREMARIAWENRSELPFAWRILTRGVCDGCALGTTGMRDWTIEGTHLCMVRLELLRLNTMPALDPERLADVAPLASLSSEDLRQLGRLPHPMVRRRGEPGFRPISWGGALDLVGARLRDAPTECIAFYLTSRGIPNETYYVAQKAARFLGTNHVDNSARLCHAASTVAMKEMLGHGASTTSYRDWLHSDLIVFFGSNVPNNQPVTTKYLHFAKKNGVRIAVVNPYREPGLERYWVPSIAESALFGTKLADDWFEVDTGGDLGFLNGVLKALLEEPDGMDHDFVRGRTTGFEAAADAVRGQTWEDLERSSGAPQERMRDFARLLVEQPNAHFVWSMGLTQHAHGVDTIRALVNVALARGLPGRPNRGLMPIRGHSGVQGGAEVGCAPSPGEAALARWEQVWGFPVPRAKGLTANDQVEASARGEIDVFWIVGGNFLETLSGAERNRAALSRPGLRIHQDIVVSSSMLVEPSDTVLLLPAATR
;
A
#
# COMPACT_ATOMS: atom_id res chain seq x y z
N MET A 1 10.14 26.86 14.41
CA MET A 1 9.87 27.76 13.27
C MET A 1 8.80 28.75 13.70
N PRO A 2 8.86 30.02 13.25
CA PRO A 2 7.82 31.00 13.51
C PRO A 2 6.48 30.59 12.87
N TRP A 3 5.38 31.13 13.40
CA TRP A 3 4.06 30.94 12.81
C TRP A 3 3.95 31.63 11.46
N ASN A 4 3.20 31.02 10.53
CA ASN A 4 2.99 31.48 9.16
C ASN A 4 1.48 31.53 8.90
N ARG A 5 0.91 32.74 9.00
CA ARG A 5 -0.52 32.98 8.87
C ARG A 5 -1.06 32.69 7.47
N ASP A 6 -0.22 32.75 6.44
CA ASP A 6 -0.64 32.51 5.05
C ASP A 6 -1.05 31.05 4.81
N THR A 7 -0.65 30.16 5.71
CA THR A 7 -1.02 28.74 5.67
C THR A 7 -2.24 28.39 6.51
N TRP A 8 -2.81 29.33 7.28
CA TRP A 8 -3.94 29.05 8.16
C TRP A 8 -5.24 28.92 7.38
N VAL A 9 -6.09 27.99 7.78
CA VAL A 9 -7.38 27.71 7.10
C VAL A 9 -8.59 28.07 7.95
N SER A 10 -8.40 28.24 9.27
CA SER A 10 -9.48 28.60 10.18
C SER A 10 -8.95 29.25 11.45
N LEU A 11 -9.81 29.99 12.15
CA LEU A 11 -9.61 30.37 13.56
C LEU A 11 -10.31 29.40 14.51
N SER A 12 -11.02 28.38 13.99
CA SER A 12 -11.68 27.33 14.75
C SER A 12 -10.62 26.31 15.23
N PRO A 13 -10.29 26.29 16.53
CA PRO A 13 -9.27 25.39 17.05
C PRO A 13 -9.69 23.94 16.82
N THR A 14 -8.73 23.13 16.39
CA THR A 14 -8.85 21.68 16.22
C THR A 14 -9.90 21.23 15.20
N GLY A 15 -10.44 22.13 14.39
CA GLY A 15 -11.46 21.82 13.38
C GLY A 15 -12.82 21.45 13.99
N LEU A 16 -13.15 21.95 15.19
CA LEU A 16 -14.38 21.55 15.93
C LEU A 16 -15.68 21.75 15.15
N THR A 17 -15.70 22.74 14.26
CA THR A 17 -16.85 23.08 13.42
C THR A 17 -16.91 22.29 12.12
N GLU A 18 -15.87 21.52 11.81
CA GLU A 18 -15.77 20.74 10.57
C GLU A 18 -16.33 19.32 10.73
N THR A 19 -16.69 18.70 9.60
CA THR A 19 -17.08 17.27 9.57
C THR A 19 -15.89 16.39 9.98
N LYS A 20 -14.68 16.74 9.55
CA LYS A 20 -13.40 16.10 9.86
C LYS A 20 -12.29 17.17 9.79
N PRO A 21 -11.24 17.10 10.63
CA PRO A 21 -10.98 16.09 11.65
C PRO A 21 -11.59 16.36 13.04
N ARG A 22 -11.98 15.29 13.75
CA ARG A 22 -12.39 15.31 15.17
C ARG A 22 -11.37 14.60 16.07
N HIS A 23 -10.09 14.84 15.78
CA HIS A 23 -8.97 14.06 16.30
C HIS A 23 -9.02 13.84 17.82
N PHE A 24 -9.22 14.88 18.64
CA PHE A 24 -9.20 14.74 20.10
C PHE A 24 -10.38 13.92 20.64
N ARG A 25 -11.57 14.04 20.03
CA ARG A 25 -12.74 13.22 20.39
C ARG A 25 -12.51 11.76 20.04
N GLU A 26 -11.92 11.50 18.87
CA GLU A 26 -11.55 10.16 18.44
C GLU A 26 -10.46 9.55 19.34
N MET A 27 -9.44 10.34 19.73
CA MET A 27 -8.41 9.91 20.68
C MET A 27 -9.00 9.52 22.04
N ALA A 28 -9.96 10.30 22.56
CA ALA A 28 -10.64 9.99 23.82
C ALA A 28 -11.46 8.69 23.71
N ARG A 29 -12.18 8.48 22.60
CA ARG A 29 -12.88 7.22 22.32
C ARG A 29 -11.91 6.04 22.31
N ILE A 30 -10.79 6.16 21.61
CA ILE A 30 -9.78 5.10 21.49
C ILE A 30 -9.17 4.78 22.86
N ALA A 31 -8.83 5.79 23.66
CA ALA A 31 -8.35 5.57 25.03
C ALA A 31 -9.38 4.81 25.88
N TRP A 32 -10.66 5.15 25.75
CA TRP A 32 -11.76 4.45 26.43
C TRP A 32 -11.93 3.00 25.96
N GLU A 33 -11.86 2.75 24.66
CA GLU A 33 -11.94 1.39 24.08
C GLU A 33 -10.78 0.48 24.54
N ASN A 34 -9.62 1.08 24.84
CA ASN A 34 -8.42 0.39 25.32
C ASN A 34 -8.27 0.42 26.85
N ARG A 35 -9.27 0.90 27.62
CA ARG A 35 -9.17 1.15 29.06
C ARG A 35 -8.77 -0.06 29.91
N SER A 36 -9.08 -1.27 29.45
CA SER A 36 -8.72 -2.51 30.15
C SER A 36 -7.24 -2.86 30.03
N GLU A 37 -6.53 -2.30 29.06
CA GLU A 37 -5.17 -2.69 28.67
C GLU A 37 -4.25 -1.45 28.50
N LEU A 38 -4.51 -0.35 29.21
CA LEU A 38 -3.77 0.91 29.04
C LEU A 38 -2.24 0.77 29.16
N PRO A 39 -1.67 0.01 30.13
CA PRO A 39 -0.22 -0.18 30.19
C PRO A 39 0.34 -0.87 28.93
N PHE A 40 -0.39 -1.85 28.39
CA PHE A 40 0.03 -2.55 27.18
C PHE A 40 -0.14 -1.68 25.93
N ALA A 41 -1.26 -0.97 25.81
CA ALA A 41 -1.50 0.05 24.79
C ALA A 41 -0.35 1.09 24.75
N TRP A 42 0.04 1.62 25.92
CA TRP A 42 1.14 2.57 26.03
C TRP A 42 2.48 1.97 25.59
N ARG A 43 2.74 0.69 25.94
CA ARG A 43 3.93 -0.03 25.49
C ARG A 43 3.97 -0.18 23.96
N ILE A 44 2.85 -0.49 23.31
CA ILE A 44 2.76 -0.58 21.84
C ILE A 44 3.06 0.78 21.20
N LEU A 45 2.50 1.86 21.73
CA LEU A 45 2.72 3.20 21.19
C LEU A 45 4.17 3.68 21.37
N THR A 46 4.80 3.38 22.52
CA THR A 46 6.14 3.88 22.87
C THR A 46 7.29 3.01 22.40
N ARG A 47 7.09 1.70 22.25
CA ARG A 47 8.14 0.73 21.89
C ARG A 47 7.84 -0.09 20.63
N GLY A 48 6.59 -0.16 20.20
CA GLY A 48 6.19 -0.91 19.00
C GLY A 48 6.49 -0.16 17.70
N VAL A 49 6.35 -0.88 16.59
CA VAL A 49 6.44 -0.32 15.22
C VAL A 49 5.04 -0.16 14.66
N CYS A 50 4.78 0.92 13.94
CA CYS A 50 3.51 1.15 13.25
C CYS A 50 3.20 0.00 12.28
N ASP A 51 2.04 -0.63 12.44
CA ASP A 51 1.49 -1.66 11.57
C ASP A 51 0.64 -1.07 10.43
N GLY A 52 0.20 0.18 10.54
CA GLY A 52 -0.69 0.85 9.58
C GLY A 52 -0.08 1.09 8.20
N CYS A 53 0.77 2.11 8.06
CA CYS A 53 1.30 2.57 6.77
C CYS A 53 2.81 2.37 6.62
N ALA A 54 3.32 2.48 5.38
CA ALA A 54 4.73 2.24 5.04
C ALA A 54 5.73 3.27 5.60
N LEU A 55 5.27 4.32 6.28
CA LEU A 55 6.16 5.24 6.98
C LEU A 55 6.93 4.55 8.12
N GLY A 56 6.33 3.53 8.75
CA GLY A 56 7.04 2.64 9.67
C GLY A 56 7.58 3.31 10.94
N THR A 57 6.83 4.22 11.56
CA THR A 57 7.27 4.90 12.79
C THR A 57 7.57 3.90 13.91
N THR A 58 8.67 4.11 14.64
CA THR A 58 9.11 3.27 15.77
C THR A 58 8.90 4.04 17.07
N GLY A 59 8.21 3.44 18.03
CA GLY A 59 7.60 4.21 19.11
C GLY A 59 6.73 5.31 18.51
N MET A 60 6.74 6.53 19.05
CA MET A 60 6.05 7.68 18.45
C MET A 60 7.00 8.58 17.65
N ARG A 61 8.05 8.02 17.04
CA ARG A 61 9.08 8.79 16.32
C ARG A 61 9.47 8.12 15.01
N ASP A 62 10.14 8.86 14.15
CA ASP A 62 10.88 8.36 13.00
C ASP A 62 12.23 9.06 12.91
N TRP A 63 12.99 8.79 11.85
CA TRP A 63 14.34 9.32 11.63
C TRP A 63 14.38 10.56 10.72
N THR A 64 13.22 11.10 10.33
CA THR A 64 13.16 12.15 9.31
C THR A 64 12.91 13.53 9.90
N ILE A 65 11.98 13.67 10.86
CA ILE A 65 11.74 14.94 11.56
C ILE A 65 11.59 14.71 13.07
N GLU A 66 11.78 15.76 13.87
CA GLU A 66 11.64 15.67 15.32
C GLU A 66 10.17 15.66 15.79
N GLY A 67 9.99 15.27 17.06
CA GLY A 67 8.70 15.28 17.74
C GLY A 67 7.83 14.03 17.51
N THR A 68 6.57 14.14 17.91
CA THR A 68 5.62 13.01 17.92
C THR A 68 5.11 12.66 16.53
N HIS A 69 5.13 11.37 16.19
CA HIS A 69 4.67 10.78 14.93
C HIS A 69 3.61 9.73 15.22
N LEU A 70 2.39 10.23 15.46
CA LEU A 70 1.23 9.44 15.79
C LEU A 70 0.06 9.95 14.96
N CYS A 71 -0.62 9.04 14.26
CA CYS A 71 -1.83 9.35 13.50
C CYS A 71 -3.02 8.55 14.02
N MET A 72 -4.21 8.98 13.61
CA MET A 72 -5.46 8.30 13.96
C MET A 72 -5.50 6.87 13.46
N VAL A 73 -5.01 6.58 12.25
CA VAL A 73 -4.97 5.21 11.70
C VAL A 73 -4.25 4.26 12.66
N ARG A 74 -3.09 4.66 13.20
CA ARG A 74 -2.35 3.82 14.17
C ARG A 74 -3.10 3.68 15.49
N LEU A 75 -3.74 4.76 15.96
CA LEU A 75 -4.53 4.73 17.18
C LEU A 75 -5.75 3.81 17.05
N GLU A 76 -6.43 3.83 15.91
CA GLU A 76 -7.59 2.95 15.64
C GLU A 76 -7.17 1.49 15.57
N LEU A 77 -6.00 1.20 14.98
CA LEU A 77 -5.44 -0.16 14.94
C LEU A 77 -4.99 -0.67 16.31
N LEU A 78 -4.83 0.19 17.32
CA LEU A 78 -4.40 -0.22 18.66
C LEU A 78 -5.33 -1.27 19.26
N ARG A 79 -6.64 -1.16 18.99
CA ARG A 79 -7.62 -2.12 19.50
C ARG A 79 -7.40 -3.53 18.96
N LEU A 80 -6.81 -3.69 17.77
CA LEU A 80 -6.45 -5.00 17.22
C LEU A 80 -5.45 -5.76 18.08
N ASN A 81 -4.64 -5.02 18.83
CA ASN A 81 -3.60 -5.56 19.70
C ASN A 81 -4.13 -5.83 21.12
N THR A 82 -5.02 -4.98 21.62
CA THR A 82 -5.45 -4.98 23.03
C THR A 82 -6.80 -5.65 23.28
N MET A 83 -7.53 -6.04 22.24
CA MET A 83 -8.80 -6.73 22.44
C MET A 83 -8.56 -8.13 23.03
N PRO A 84 -9.49 -8.63 23.87
CA PRO A 84 -9.37 -9.97 24.45
C PRO A 84 -9.47 -11.06 23.37
N ALA A 85 -9.14 -12.29 23.78
CA ALA A 85 -9.50 -13.47 23.01
C ALA A 85 -11.02 -13.53 22.76
N LEU A 86 -11.44 -13.94 21.56
CA LEU A 86 -12.83 -14.30 21.30
C LEU A 86 -13.18 -15.58 22.04
N ASP A 87 -14.46 -15.75 22.37
CA ASP A 87 -15.01 -17.01 22.87
C ASP A 87 -15.12 -18.02 21.71
N PRO A 88 -14.38 -19.15 21.74
CA PRO A 88 -14.38 -20.15 20.67
C PRO A 88 -15.76 -20.72 20.33
N GLU A 89 -16.68 -20.77 21.30
CA GLU A 89 -18.04 -21.29 21.08
C GLU A 89 -18.82 -20.43 20.08
N ARG A 90 -18.46 -19.15 19.93
CA ARG A 90 -19.06 -18.27 18.91
C ARG A 90 -18.73 -18.70 17.49
N LEU A 91 -17.69 -19.51 17.29
CA LEU A 91 -17.31 -20.06 15.99
C LEU A 91 -17.85 -21.48 15.77
N ALA A 92 -18.50 -22.10 16.77
CA ALA A 92 -19.05 -23.46 16.65
C ALA A 92 -20.19 -23.57 15.62
N ASP A 93 -20.83 -22.45 15.30
CA ASP A 93 -21.76 -22.28 14.18
C ASP A 93 -21.43 -20.99 13.43
N VAL A 94 -21.05 -21.10 12.15
CA VAL A 94 -20.69 -19.93 11.33
C VAL A 94 -21.88 -19.27 10.64
N ALA A 95 -23.05 -19.90 10.62
CA ALA A 95 -24.21 -19.37 9.88
C ALA A 95 -24.63 -17.97 10.36
N PRO A 96 -24.71 -17.68 11.68
CA PRO A 96 -25.02 -16.34 12.17
C PRO A 96 -23.92 -15.31 11.87
N LEU A 97 -22.67 -15.76 11.66
CA LEU A 97 -21.53 -14.90 11.43
C LEU A 97 -21.45 -14.41 9.97
N ALA A 98 -22.06 -15.15 9.04
CA ALA A 98 -22.00 -14.84 7.62
C ALA A 98 -22.68 -13.50 7.24
N SER A 99 -23.60 -13.01 8.07
CA SER A 99 -24.28 -11.71 7.88
C SER A 99 -23.59 -10.54 8.58
N LEU A 100 -22.57 -10.82 9.40
CA LEU A 100 -21.85 -9.79 10.15
C LEU A 100 -20.93 -9.00 9.23
N SER A 101 -20.81 -7.70 9.50
CA SER A 101 -19.82 -6.88 8.80
C SER A 101 -18.40 -7.26 9.22
N SER A 102 -17.41 -6.87 8.42
CA SER A 102 -16.01 -7.04 8.78
C SER A 102 -15.62 -6.32 10.07
N GLU A 103 -16.33 -5.25 10.44
CA GLU A 103 -16.15 -4.59 11.73
C GLU A 103 -16.70 -5.45 12.87
N ASP A 104 -17.92 -5.97 12.74
CA ASP A 104 -18.55 -6.84 13.74
C ASP A 104 -17.73 -8.12 13.98
N LEU A 105 -17.20 -8.73 12.92
CA LEU A 105 -16.32 -9.91 13.00
C LEU A 105 -15.02 -9.60 13.76
N ARG A 106 -14.45 -8.40 13.59
CA ARG A 106 -13.27 -7.97 14.35
C ARG A 106 -13.60 -7.74 15.82
N GLN A 107 -14.80 -7.25 16.13
CA GLN A 107 -15.23 -7.02 17.52
C GLN A 107 -15.50 -8.33 18.30
N LEU A 108 -15.48 -9.50 17.63
CA LEU A 108 -15.60 -10.79 18.33
C LEU A 108 -14.43 -11.04 19.29
N GLY A 109 -13.24 -10.49 19.00
CA GLY A 109 -12.00 -10.72 19.74
C GLY A 109 -10.90 -11.35 18.88
N ARG A 110 -9.75 -11.60 19.50
CA ARG A 110 -8.60 -12.25 18.84
C ARG A 110 -8.77 -13.76 18.76
N LEU A 111 -8.26 -14.39 17.71
CA LEU A 111 -8.19 -15.85 17.62
C LEU A 111 -7.34 -16.42 18.78
N PRO A 112 -7.87 -17.31 19.64
CA PRO A 112 -7.20 -17.71 20.88
C PRO A 112 -6.26 -18.91 20.74
N HIS A 113 -6.60 -19.87 19.89
CA HIS A 113 -5.86 -21.12 19.66
C HIS A 113 -6.17 -21.63 18.25
N PRO A 114 -5.44 -22.63 17.72
CA PRO A 114 -5.78 -23.23 16.45
C PRO A 114 -7.20 -23.79 16.45
N MET A 115 -7.90 -23.67 15.31
CA MET A 115 -9.26 -24.17 15.15
C MET A 115 -9.43 -24.77 13.76
N VAL A 116 -10.25 -25.81 13.64
CA VAL A 116 -10.49 -26.53 12.40
C VAL A 116 -11.98 -26.61 12.11
N ARG A 117 -12.35 -26.49 10.84
CA ARG A 117 -13.69 -26.77 10.33
C ARG A 117 -13.57 -27.66 9.11
N ARG A 118 -14.22 -28.82 9.15
CA ARG A 118 -14.30 -29.76 8.02
C ARG A 118 -15.59 -29.57 7.24
N ARG A 119 -15.62 -30.07 6.01
CA ARG A 119 -16.82 -30.08 5.16
C ARG A 119 -18.01 -30.69 5.92
N GLY A 120 -19.13 -29.96 5.91
CA GLY A 120 -20.37 -30.39 6.55
C GLY A 120 -20.44 -30.08 8.06
N GLU A 121 -19.36 -29.60 8.68
CA GLU A 121 -19.41 -29.13 10.06
C GLU A 121 -20.05 -27.72 10.13
N PRO A 122 -20.94 -27.46 11.11
CA PRO A 122 -21.61 -26.17 11.24
C PRO A 122 -20.64 -25.02 11.56
N GLY A 123 -19.48 -25.32 12.15
CA GLY A 123 -18.48 -24.32 12.49
C GLY A 123 -17.17 -24.93 12.95
N PHE A 124 -16.34 -24.09 13.55
CA PHE A 124 -14.98 -24.43 13.96
C PHE A 124 -14.92 -25.09 15.33
N ARG A 125 -13.99 -26.04 15.49
CA ARG A 125 -13.64 -26.68 16.76
C ARG A 125 -12.19 -26.44 17.12
N PRO A 126 -11.85 -26.29 18.42
CA PRO A 126 -10.46 -26.22 18.86
C PRO A 126 -9.65 -27.43 18.40
N ILE A 127 -8.41 -27.21 18.00
CA ILE A 127 -7.42 -28.26 17.74
C ILE A 127 -6.10 -27.86 18.41
N SER A 128 -5.31 -28.84 18.86
CA SER A 128 -3.99 -28.55 19.43
C SER A 128 -3.04 -28.06 18.33
N TRP A 129 -2.00 -27.31 18.70
CA TRP A 129 -0.94 -26.92 17.76
C TRP A 129 -0.29 -28.13 17.09
N GLY A 130 -0.02 -29.20 17.84
CA GLY A 130 0.49 -30.46 17.27
C GLY A 130 -0.44 -31.02 16.21
N GLY A 131 -1.73 -31.18 16.53
CA GLY A 131 -2.72 -31.70 15.59
C GLY A 131 -2.91 -30.81 14.35
N ALA A 132 -2.85 -29.49 14.52
CA ALA A 132 -2.89 -28.54 13.40
C ALA A 132 -1.67 -28.71 12.47
N LEU A 133 -0.45 -28.79 13.04
CA LEU A 133 0.78 -28.96 12.26
C LEU A 133 0.87 -30.34 11.61
N ASP A 134 0.39 -31.40 12.27
CA ASP A 134 0.29 -32.75 11.72
C ASP A 134 -0.66 -32.77 10.51
N LEU A 135 -1.81 -32.10 10.61
CA LEU A 135 -2.78 -31.96 9.52
C LEU A 135 -2.17 -31.22 8.33
N VAL A 136 -1.52 -30.07 8.56
CA VAL A 136 -0.85 -29.31 7.50
C VAL A 136 0.27 -30.13 6.88
N GLY A 137 1.11 -30.75 7.69
CA GLY A 137 2.25 -31.55 7.24
C GLY A 137 1.82 -32.78 6.44
N ALA A 138 0.74 -33.45 6.82
CA ALA A 138 0.16 -34.55 6.05
C ALA A 138 -0.30 -34.08 4.68
N ARG A 139 -1.09 -33.00 4.62
CA ARG A 139 -1.60 -32.49 3.35
C ARG A 139 -0.49 -31.99 2.42
N LEU A 140 0.52 -31.30 2.96
CA LEU A 140 1.65 -30.81 2.18
C LEU A 140 2.53 -31.93 1.60
N ARG A 141 2.59 -33.10 2.25
CA ARG A 141 3.33 -34.26 1.70
C ARG A 141 2.59 -34.93 0.55
N ASP A 142 1.27 -34.92 0.57
CA ASP A 142 0.43 -35.59 -0.43
C ASP A 142 0.10 -34.67 -1.62
N ALA A 143 0.14 -33.34 -1.43
CA ALA A 143 -0.18 -32.36 -2.47
C ALA A 143 0.95 -32.22 -3.50
N PRO A 144 0.64 -32.19 -4.81
CA PRO A 144 1.60 -31.78 -5.83
C PRO A 144 2.11 -30.36 -5.56
N THR A 145 3.40 -30.12 -5.81
CA THR A 145 4.05 -28.84 -5.46
C THR A 145 3.41 -27.63 -6.13
N GLU A 146 2.95 -27.78 -7.37
CA GLU A 146 2.21 -26.80 -8.16
C GLU A 146 0.82 -26.47 -7.60
N CYS A 147 0.29 -27.31 -6.70
CA CYS A 147 -1.00 -27.11 -6.05
C CYS A 147 -0.88 -26.42 -4.68
N ILE A 148 0.31 -25.97 -4.30
CA ILE A 148 0.58 -25.30 -3.03
C ILE A 148 0.79 -23.80 -3.28
N ALA A 149 0.00 -22.96 -2.62
CA ALA A 149 0.06 -21.50 -2.73
C ALA A 149 0.15 -20.81 -1.37
N PHE A 150 0.92 -19.72 -1.33
CA PHE A 150 1.12 -18.86 -0.18
C PHE A 150 0.78 -17.41 -0.55
N TYR A 151 -0.04 -16.79 0.30
CA TYR A 151 -0.32 -15.36 0.24
C TYR A 151 -0.02 -14.71 1.58
N LEU A 152 0.63 -13.54 1.55
CA LEU A 152 0.93 -12.76 2.73
C LEU A 152 0.39 -11.33 2.63
N THR A 153 -0.38 -10.90 3.62
CA THR A 153 -0.77 -9.49 3.74
C THR A 153 0.44 -8.59 3.99
N SER A 154 0.35 -7.29 3.65
CA SER A 154 1.42 -6.33 3.91
C SER A 154 1.33 -5.60 5.26
N ARG A 155 0.33 -5.91 6.08
CA ARG A 155 0.05 -5.20 7.35
C ARG A 155 0.62 -5.95 8.55
N GLY A 156 1.49 -5.30 9.31
CA GLY A 156 1.94 -5.79 10.62
C GLY A 156 2.85 -7.03 10.58
N ILE A 157 3.25 -7.48 9.39
CA ILE A 157 4.17 -8.61 9.22
C ILE A 157 5.62 -8.10 9.16
N PRO A 158 6.55 -8.65 9.96
CA PRO A 158 7.97 -8.30 9.91
C PRO A 158 8.68 -8.99 8.72
N ASN A 159 9.82 -8.44 8.30
CA ASN A 159 10.58 -8.91 7.13
C ASN A 159 11.00 -10.39 7.25
N GLU A 160 11.30 -10.81 8.47
CA GLU A 160 11.69 -12.17 8.83
C GLU A 160 10.58 -13.18 8.51
N THR A 161 9.32 -12.83 8.73
CA THR A 161 8.18 -13.70 8.43
C THR A 161 8.00 -13.87 6.92
N TYR A 162 8.12 -12.80 6.13
CA TYR A 162 8.11 -12.93 4.67
C TYR A 162 9.26 -13.80 4.17
N TYR A 163 10.47 -13.59 4.71
CA TYR A 163 11.64 -14.38 4.35
C TYR A 163 11.45 -15.87 4.66
N VAL A 164 10.93 -16.20 5.85
CA VAL A 164 10.66 -17.60 6.24
C VAL A 164 9.56 -18.21 5.38
N ALA A 165 8.45 -17.50 5.15
CA ALA A 165 7.34 -18.00 4.36
C ALA A 165 7.76 -18.29 2.91
N GLN A 166 8.46 -17.35 2.26
CA GLN A 166 8.91 -17.55 0.89
C GLN A 166 9.97 -18.66 0.79
N LYS A 167 10.83 -18.81 1.81
CA LYS A 167 11.81 -19.89 1.87
C LYS A 167 11.13 -21.25 2.04
N ALA A 168 10.13 -21.32 2.92
CA ALA A 168 9.35 -22.54 3.15
C ALA A 168 8.57 -22.96 1.91
N ALA A 169 7.89 -22.02 1.22
CA ALA A 169 7.21 -22.28 -0.04
C ALA A 169 8.16 -22.88 -1.08
N ARG A 170 9.36 -22.30 -1.22
CA ARG A 170 10.38 -22.77 -2.17
C ARG A 170 11.02 -24.08 -1.78
N PHE A 171 11.18 -24.35 -0.49
CA PHE A 171 11.60 -25.65 0.02
C PHE A 171 10.57 -26.75 -0.30
N LEU A 172 9.29 -26.41 -0.24
CA LEU A 172 8.18 -27.27 -0.66
C LEU A 172 8.07 -27.41 -2.20
N GLY A 173 8.95 -26.78 -2.97
CA GLY A 173 8.97 -26.91 -4.43
C GLY A 173 8.04 -25.96 -5.19
N THR A 174 7.44 -24.95 -4.53
CA THR A 174 6.56 -23.97 -5.20
C THR A 174 7.12 -22.55 -5.21
N ASN A 175 6.86 -21.84 -6.31
CA ASN A 175 7.05 -20.38 -6.40
C ASN A 175 5.73 -19.61 -6.26
N HIS A 176 4.60 -20.26 -5.97
CA HIS A 176 3.31 -19.62 -5.75
C HIS A 176 3.30 -18.90 -4.40
N VAL A 177 4.12 -17.86 -4.28
CA VAL A 177 4.23 -16.97 -3.12
C VAL A 177 4.12 -15.54 -3.60
N ASP A 178 3.14 -14.81 -3.08
CA ASP A 178 2.94 -13.39 -3.41
C ASP A 178 2.40 -12.64 -2.19
N ASN A 179 2.37 -11.32 -2.28
CA ASN A 179 1.88 -10.47 -1.20
C ASN A 179 0.96 -9.34 -1.70
N SER A 180 0.35 -8.62 -0.76
CA SER A 180 -0.62 -7.58 -1.10
C SER A 180 -0.05 -6.38 -1.87
N ALA A 181 1.28 -6.22 -1.99
CA ALA A 181 1.91 -5.21 -2.85
C ALA A 181 1.47 -5.35 -4.31
N ARG A 182 1.21 -6.59 -4.75
CA ARG A 182 0.74 -6.92 -6.10
C ARG A 182 -0.53 -6.17 -6.46
N LEU A 183 -1.47 -6.06 -5.53
CA LEU A 183 -2.78 -5.46 -5.76
C LEU A 183 -2.73 -3.92 -5.81
N CYS A 184 -1.65 -3.33 -5.28
CA CYS A 184 -1.51 -1.88 -5.13
C CYS A 184 -0.54 -1.28 -6.16
N HIS A 185 0.69 -1.81 -6.26
CA HIS A 185 1.78 -1.15 -6.99
C HIS A 185 2.45 -2.05 -8.04
N ALA A 186 1.75 -3.05 -8.58
CA ALA A 186 2.26 -3.86 -9.67
C ALA A 186 2.68 -2.99 -10.87
N ALA A 187 1.81 -2.07 -11.29
CA ALA A 187 2.08 -1.15 -12.39
C ALA A 187 3.35 -0.31 -12.16
N SER A 188 3.48 0.30 -10.97
CA SER A 188 4.70 1.04 -10.58
C SER A 188 5.94 0.16 -10.68
N THR A 189 5.86 -1.07 -10.16
CA THR A 189 7.01 -1.98 -10.12
C THR A 189 7.46 -2.38 -11.51
N VAL A 190 6.53 -2.67 -12.42
CA VAL A 190 6.84 -3.03 -13.81
C VAL A 190 7.48 -1.83 -14.52
N ALA A 191 6.79 -0.70 -14.58
CA ALA A 191 7.24 0.49 -15.30
C ALA A 191 8.60 1.01 -14.79
N MET A 192 8.77 1.13 -13.47
CA MET A 192 10.02 1.65 -12.92
C MET A 192 11.19 0.66 -13.07
N LYS A 193 10.97 -0.66 -12.99
CA LYS A 193 12.05 -1.62 -13.26
C LYS A 193 12.52 -1.55 -14.71
N GLU A 194 11.60 -1.41 -15.66
CA GLU A 194 11.94 -1.28 -17.07
C GLU A 194 12.65 0.04 -17.37
N MET A 195 12.19 1.15 -16.79
CA MET A 195 12.69 2.49 -17.12
C MET A 195 13.86 2.97 -16.28
N LEU A 196 13.95 2.56 -15.01
CA LEU A 196 14.94 3.03 -14.03
C LEU A 196 15.81 1.89 -13.49
N GLY A 197 15.55 0.64 -13.87
CA GLY A 197 16.23 -0.54 -13.35
C GLY A 197 15.81 -0.96 -11.93
N HIS A 198 14.98 -0.17 -11.25
CA HIS A 198 14.55 -0.45 -9.88
C HIS A 198 13.11 0.01 -9.61
N GLY A 199 12.37 -0.76 -8.80
CA GLY A 199 10.93 -0.55 -8.57
C GLY A 199 10.55 0.22 -7.29
N ALA A 200 11.53 0.69 -6.52
CA ALA A 200 11.32 1.45 -5.28
C ALA A 200 11.46 2.97 -5.49
N SER A 201 11.15 3.73 -4.44
CA SER A 201 11.35 5.19 -4.42
C SER A 201 12.81 5.55 -4.72
N THR A 202 13.02 6.59 -5.53
CA THR A 202 14.35 7.14 -5.81
C THR A 202 14.75 8.26 -4.84
N THR A 203 13.87 8.57 -3.89
CA THR A 203 13.95 9.71 -2.97
C THR A 203 13.39 9.34 -1.59
N SER A 204 13.65 10.17 -0.58
CA SER A 204 13.18 9.97 0.80
C SER A 204 12.21 11.07 1.27
N TYR A 205 11.53 10.85 2.39
CA TYR A 205 10.71 11.90 3.00
C TYR A 205 11.52 13.10 3.51
N ARG A 206 12.83 12.94 3.72
CA ARG A 206 13.73 14.04 4.11
C ARG A 206 13.90 15.02 2.95
N ASP A 207 13.99 14.50 1.74
CA ASP A 207 14.17 15.30 0.51
C ASP A 207 12.97 16.20 0.22
N TRP A 208 11.78 15.84 0.70
CA TRP A 208 10.56 16.67 0.55
C TRP A 208 10.68 18.02 1.26
N LEU A 209 11.38 18.04 2.41
CA LEU A 209 11.48 19.24 3.25
C LEU A 209 12.33 20.35 2.63
N HIS A 210 13.13 20.01 1.61
CA HIS A 210 14.11 20.90 0.99
C HIS A 210 13.98 20.94 -0.54
N SER A 211 12.85 20.49 -1.05
CA SER A 211 12.49 20.56 -2.47
C SER A 211 11.85 21.89 -2.84
N ASP A 212 11.76 22.14 -4.14
CA ASP A 212 11.03 23.30 -4.66
C ASP A 212 9.53 22.97 -4.78
N LEU A 213 9.24 21.74 -5.21
CA LEU A 213 7.88 21.28 -5.51
C LEU A 213 7.66 19.82 -5.11
N ILE A 214 6.52 19.53 -4.50
CA ILE A 214 6.00 18.17 -4.33
C ILE A 214 4.72 18.05 -5.15
N VAL A 215 4.67 17.11 -6.08
CA VAL A 215 3.47 16.81 -6.87
C VAL A 215 2.88 15.47 -6.45
N PHE A 216 1.62 15.49 -6.02
CA PHE A 216 0.84 14.29 -5.75
C PHE A 216 -0.01 13.90 -6.95
N PHE A 217 0.17 12.68 -7.48
CA PHE A 217 -0.67 12.11 -8.54
C PHE A 217 -1.54 11.00 -7.97
N GLY A 218 -2.86 11.09 -8.14
CA GLY A 218 -3.82 10.05 -7.73
C GLY A 218 -3.65 9.60 -6.28
N SER A 219 -3.45 10.56 -5.36
CA SER A 219 -3.05 10.29 -3.98
C SER A 219 -3.78 11.17 -2.97
N ASN A 220 -4.44 10.52 -2.00
CA ASN A 220 -5.11 11.16 -0.86
C ASN A 220 -4.33 10.93 0.44
N VAL A 221 -3.14 11.54 0.53
CA VAL A 221 -2.25 11.33 1.68
C VAL A 221 -2.83 11.74 3.05
N PRO A 222 -3.72 12.75 3.19
CA PRO A 222 -4.33 13.08 4.48
C PRO A 222 -5.20 11.97 5.07
N ASN A 223 -5.81 11.12 4.25
CA ASN A 223 -6.63 10.00 4.70
C ASN A 223 -5.84 8.68 4.71
N ASN A 224 -5.03 8.44 3.68
CA ASN A 224 -4.38 7.14 3.49
C ASN A 224 -3.05 7.03 4.23
N GLN A 225 -2.33 8.14 4.41
CA GLN A 225 -1.00 8.20 5.03
C GLN A 225 -0.85 9.44 5.92
N PRO A 226 -1.78 9.71 6.86
CA PRO A 226 -1.93 11.01 7.53
C PRO A 226 -0.68 11.57 8.22
N VAL A 227 0.28 10.73 8.62
CA VAL A 227 1.53 11.21 9.21
C VAL A 227 2.32 12.09 8.22
N THR A 228 2.20 11.84 6.90
CA THR A 228 2.85 12.66 5.85
C THR A 228 2.40 14.13 5.90
N THR A 229 1.19 14.44 6.38
CA THR A 229 0.71 15.82 6.53
C THR A 229 1.59 16.67 7.44
N LYS A 230 2.27 16.05 8.41
CA LYS A 230 3.26 16.70 9.27
C LYS A 230 4.50 17.14 8.46
N TYR A 231 4.96 16.29 7.56
CA TYR A 231 6.07 16.58 6.64
C TYR A 231 5.69 17.69 5.68
N LEU A 232 4.47 17.64 5.13
CA LEU A 232 3.95 18.67 4.25
C LEU A 232 3.85 20.01 4.98
N HIS A 233 3.41 20.04 6.24
CA HIS A 233 3.42 21.26 7.04
C HIS A 233 4.83 21.86 7.15
N PHE A 234 5.85 21.05 7.47
CA PHE A 234 7.23 21.55 7.56
C PHE A 234 7.81 21.92 6.19
N ALA A 235 7.47 21.20 5.13
CA ALA A 235 7.83 21.55 3.76
C ALA A 235 7.27 22.93 3.40
N LYS A 236 5.98 23.19 3.70
CA LYS A 236 5.34 24.50 3.54
C LYS A 236 6.04 25.60 4.33
N LYS A 237 6.49 25.31 5.57
CA LYS A 237 7.28 26.25 6.37
C LYS A 237 8.63 26.59 5.75
N ASN A 238 9.19 25.67 4.96
CA ASN A 238 10.42 25.87 4.21
C ASN A 238 10.19 26.50 2.82
N GLY A 239 8.95 26.87 2.48
CA GLY A 239 8.60 27.48 1.19
C GLY A 239 8.35 26.49 0.06
N VAL A 240 8.34 25.19 0.35
CA VAL A 240 8.05 24.14 -0.66
C VAL A 240 6.63 24.31 -1.17
N ARG A 241 6.44 24.28 -2.49
CA ARG A 241 5.13 24.32 -3.14
C ARG A 241 4.55 22.91 -3.26
N ILE A 242 3.24 22.76 -3.15
CA ILE A 242 2.56 21.46 -3.25
C ILE A 242 1.50 21.51 -4.35
N ALA A 243 1.67 20.68 -5.38
CA ALA A 243 0.70 20.51 -6.45
C ALA A 243 0.02 19.14 -6.38
N VAL A 244 -1.21 19.06 -6.91
CA VAL A 244 -1.99 17.82 -6.93
C VAL A 244 -2.60 17.61 -8.31
N VAL A 245 -2.38 16.42 -8.87
CA VAL A 245 -3.04 15.93 -10.09
C VAL A 245 -3.99 14.81 -9.69
N ASN A 246 -5.30 15.08 -9.74
CA ASN A 246 -6.32 14.15 -9.25
C ASN A 246 -7.70 14.53 -9.84
N PRO A 247 -8.61 13.58 -10.13
CA PRO A 247 -9.99 13.89 -10.50
C PRO A 247 -10.81 14.58 -9.41
N TYR A 248 -10.33 14.57 -8.17
CA TYR A 248 -11.04 15.11 -7.03
C TYR A 248 -10.12 16.00 -6.19
N ARG A 249 -10.61 17.20 -5.84
CA ARG A 249 -9.92 18.10 -4.90
C ARG A 249 -10.11 17.59 -3.48
N GLU A 250 -9.10 16.92 -2.97
CA GLU A 250 -9.13 16.30 -1.65
C GLU A 250 -9.26 17.36 -0.53
N PRO A 251 -10.35 17.38 0.25
CA PRO A 251 -10.56 18.40 1.29
C PRO A 251 -9.44 18.41 2.33
N GLY A 252 -8.84 17.25 2.61
CA GLY A 252 -7.74 17.12 3.56
C GLY A 252 -6.43 17.75 3.08
N LEU A 253 -6.28 18.07 1.79
CA LEU A 253 -5.12 18.81 1.27
C LEU A 253 -5.41 20.31 1.21
N GLU A 254 -6.67 20.72 1.10
CA GLU A 254 -7.07 22.12 1.23
C GLU A 254 -7.05 22.60 2.69
N ARG A 255 -7.48 21.74 3.62
CA ARG A 255 -7.57 22.05 5.05
C ARG A 255 -7.30 20.84 5.92
N TYR A 256 -6.26 20.91 6.74
CA TYR A 256 -5.92 19.84 7.68
C TYR A 256 -5.43 20.37 9.03
N TRP A 257 -5.77 19.68 10.12
CA TRP A 257 -5.28 20.00 11.46
C TRP A 257 -4.38 18.88 11.94
N VAL A 258 -3.08 19.15 12.07
CA VAL A 258 -2.10 18.20 12.61
C VAL A 258 -2.06 18.34 14.14
N PRO A 259 -2.60 17.40 14.93
CA PRO A 259 -2.74 17.57 16.39
C PRO A 259 -1.41 17.75 17.13
N SER A 260 -0.35 17.13 16.61
CA SER A 260 0.98 17.16 17.21
C SER A 260 1.77 18.45 16.91
N ILE A 261 1.21 19.38 16.13
CA ILE A 261 1.82 20.68 15.84
C ILE A 261 0.88 21.77 16.37
N ALA A 262 1.32 22.52 17.38
CA ALA A 262 0.47 23.50 18.07
C ALA A 262 -0.22 24.49 17.11
N GLU A 263 0.53 25.07 16.17
CA GLU A 263 -0.02 26.01 15.19
C GLU A 263 -1.08 25.38 14.28
N SER A 264 -0.78 24.21 13.70
CA SER A 264 -1.72 23.47 12.85
C SER A 264 -2.93 22.97 13.65
N ALA A 265 -2.75 22.59 14.91
CA ALA A 265 -3.84 22.19 15.78
C ALA A 265 -4.79 23.36 16.11
N LEU A 266 -4.29 24.60 16.18
CA LEU A 266 -5.11 25.78 16.45
C LEU A 266 -5.75 26.38 15.18
N PHE A 267 -5.04 26.41 14.06
CA PHE A 267 -5.47 27.17 12.89
C PHE A 267 -5.65 26.33 11.61
N GLY A 268 -5.34 25.05 11.70
CA GLY A 268 -5.21 24.17 10.54
C GLY A 268 -4.04 24.58 9.64
N THR A 269 -3.89 23.88 8.53
CA THR A 269 -2.87 24.13 7.52
C THR A 269 -3.45 23.85 6.15
N LYS A 270 -3.33 24.82 5.24
CA LYS A 270 -3.52 24.63 3.80
C LYS A 270 -2.29 23.95 3.25
N LEU A 271 -2.44 22.72 2.76
CA LEU A 271 -1.30 21.92 2.29
C LEU A 271 -1.07 22.15 0.79
N ALA A 272 -2.08 21.96 -0.06
CA ALA A 272 -1.94 22.11 -1.50
C ALA A 272 -2.06 23.58 -1.94
N ASP A 273 -1.19 23.97 -2.88
CA ASP A 273 -1.15 25.27 -3.55
C ASP A 273 -1.84 25.22 -4.91
N ASP A 274 -1.57 24.16 -5.69
CA ASP A 274 -2.02 24.03 -7.08
C ASP A 274 -2.79 22.74 -7.34
N TRP A 275 -3.84 22.83 -8.14
CA TRP A 275 -4.73 21.72 -8.47
C TRP A 275 -4.85 21.55 -9.98
N PHE A 276 -4.56 20.36 -10.48
CA PHE A 276 -4.69 19.98 -11.88
C PHE A 276 -5.68 18.81 -11.96
N GLU A 277 -6.91 19.13 -12.29
CA GLU A 277 -7.99 18.15 -12.39
C GLU A 277 -7.88 17.40 -13.72
N VAL A 278 -8.06 16.08 -13.66
CA VAL A 278 -8.09 15.17 -14.80
C VAL A 278 -9.35 14.31 -14.68
N ASP A 279 -9.86 13.78 -15.78
CA ASP A 279 -10.93 12.80 -15.72
C ASP A 279 -10.44 11.49 -15.09
N THR A 280 -11.37 10.65 -14.63
CA THR A 280 -11.01 9.32 -14.10
C THR A 280 -10.34 8.49 -15.21
N GLY A 281 -9.04 8.19 -15.04
CA GLY A 281 -8.23 7.51 -16.04
C GLY A 281 -7.54 8.43 -17.06
N GLY A 282 -7.69 9.76 -16.91
CA GLY A 282 -7.13 10.77 -17.81
C GLY A 282 -5.64 11.08 -17.59
N ASP A 283 -5.02 10.51 -16.56
CA ASP A 283 -3.61 10.79 -16.20
C ASP A 283 -2.63 10.56 -17.35
N LEU A 284 -2.84 9.51 -18.16
CA LEU A 284 -1.97 9.20 -19.30
C LEU A 284 -2.01 10.31 -20.36
N GLY A 285 -3.21 10.79 -20.70
CA GLY A 285 -3.39 11.92 -21.62
C GLY A 285 -2.77 13.19 -21.07
N PHE A 286 -3.00 13.46 -19.78
CA PHE A 286 -2.46 14.64 -19.09
C PHE A 286 -0.93 14.64 -19.13
N LEU A 287 -0.30 13.53 -18.76
CA LEU A 287 1.17 13.39 -18.71
C LEU A 287 1.80 13.48 -20.10
N ASN A 288 1.18 12.89 -21.13
CA ASN A 288 1.64 13.06 -22.51
C ASN A 288 1.52 14.52 -22.97
N GLY A 289 0.44 15.22 -22.63
CA GLY A 289 0.27 16.63 -22.96
C GLY A 289 1.24 17.54 -22.20
N VAL A 290 1.56 17.22 -20.94
CA VAL A 290 2.63 17.88 -20.19
C VAL A 290 3.99 17.67 -20.87
N LEU A 291 4.32 16.44 -21.28
CA LEU A 291 5.56 16.19 -22.02
C LEU A 291 5.59 16.96 -23.34
N LYS A 292 4.46 17.03 -24.05
CA LYS A 292 4.32 17.83 -25.28
C LYS A 292 4.60 19.30 -25.03
N ALA A 293 3.99 19.88 -23.99
CA ALA A 293 4.24 21.26 -23.58
C ALA A 293 5.72 21.47 -23.23
N LEU A 294 6.34 20.59 -22.45
CA LEU A 294 7.76 20.69 -22.11
C LEU A 294 8.69 20.60 -23.33
N LEU A 295 8.32 19.87 -24.38
CA LEU A 295 9.09 19.82 -25.62
C LEU A 295 8.98 21.13 -26.45
N GLU A 296 7.91 21.90 -26.24
CA GLU A 296 7.66 23.18 -26.90
C GLU A 296 8.22 24.38 -26.10
N GLU A 297 8.44 24.21 -24.79
CA GLU A 297 9.03 25.23 -23.90
C GLU A 297 10.57 25.31 -24.08
N PRO A 298 11.16 26.51 -24.22
CA PRO A 298 12.61 26.67 -24.43
C PRO A 298 13.49 26.00 -23.36
N ASP A 299 13.11 26.14 -22.09
CA ASP A 299 13.82 25.55 -20.94
C ASP A 299 13.11 24.30 -20.38
N GLY A 300 12.20 23.74 -21.19
CA GLY A 300 11.36 22.61 -20.79
C GLY A 300 12.15 21.35 -20.49
N MET A 301 13.34 21.17 -21.08
CA MET A 301 14.15 19.94 -20.98
C MET A 301 15.48 20.12 -20.24
N ASP A 302 15.87 19.14 -19.43
CA ASP A 302 17.26 18.98 -18.98
C ASP A 302 18.03 18.21 -20.06
N HIS A 303 18.49 18.93 -21.09
CA HIS A 303 19.14 18.34 -22.27
C HIS A 303 20.41 17.53 -21.93
N ASP A 304 21.15 17.94 -20.91
CA ASP A 304 22.36 17.23 -20.48
C ASP A 304 22.00 15.90 -19.82
N PHE A 305 20.96 15.89 -18.96
CA PHE A 305 20.45 14.66 -18.38
C PHE A 305 19.89 13.73 -19.45
N VAL A 306 19.03 14.24 -20.34
CA VAL A 306 18.41 13.44 -21.41
C VAL A 306 19.49 12.78 -22.26
N ARG A 307 20.49 13.53 -22.71
CA ARG A 307 21.59 13.01 -23.54
C ARG A 307 22.48 12.03 -22.79
N GLY A 308 22.78 12.29 -21.53
CA GLY A 308 23.77 11.53 -20.76
C GLY A 308 23.21 10.35 -19.97
N ARG A 309 21.90 10.31 -19.70
CA ARG A 309 21.28 9.39 -18.71
C ARG A 309 20.00 8.71 -19.19
N THR A 310 19.59 8.90 -20.45
CA THR A 310 18.40 8.25 -21.01
C THR A 310 18.71 7.54 -22.32
N THR A 311 17.82 6.63 -22.72
CA THR A 311 17.83 5.97 -24.03
C THR A 311 16.43 5.97 -24.60
N GLY A 312 16.29 6.11 -25.92
CA GLY A 312 14.98 6.09 -26.58
C GLY A 312 14.11 7.33 -26.37
N PHE A 313 14.66 8.41 -25.80
CA PHE A 313 13.92 9.64 -25.52
C PHE A 313 13.32 10.27 -26.77
N GLU A 314 14.08 10.38 -27.87
CA GLU A 314 13.56 10.96 -29.13
C GLU A 314 12.36 10.19 -29.67
N ALA A 315 12.36 8.86 -29.59
CA ALA A 315 11.22 8.06 -30.02
C ALA A 315 9.96 8.35 -29.17
N ALA A 316 10.13 8.53 -27.86
CA ALA A 316 9.03 8.95 -26.98
C ALA A 316 8.58 10.39 -27.27
N ALA A 317 9.52 11.30 -27.53
CA ALA A 317 9.23 12.69 -27.88
C ALA A 317 8.46 12.80 -29.21
N ASP A 318 8.86 12.06 -30.24
CA ASP A 318 8.17 12.02 -31.54
C ASP A 318 6.77 11.44 -31.43
N ALA A 319 6.60 10.37 -30.62
CA ALA A 319 5.28 9.81 -30.35
C ALA A 319 4.33 10.81 -29.67
N VAL A 320 4.86 11.70 -28.83
CA VAL A 320 4.07 12.78 -28.19
C VAL A 320 3.87 13.99 -29.11
N ARG A 321 4.86 14.34 -29.94
CA ARG A 321 4.71 15.37 -30.99
C ARG A 321 3.60 15.00 -31.97
N GLY A 322 3.45 13.72 -32.30
CA GLY A 322 2.40 13.21 -33.18
C GLY A 322 0.98 13.21 -32.60
N GLN A 323 0.80 13.34 -31.28
CA GLN A 323 -0.53 13.43 -30.66
C GLN A 323 -1.09 14.85 -30.81
N THR A 324 -2.36 14.98 -31.20
CA THR A 324 -3.01 16.30 -31.31
C THR A 324 -3.39 16.83 -29.93
N TRP A 325 -3.44 18.16 -29.76
CA TRP A 325 -3.92 18.75 -28.51
C TRP A 325 -5.37 18.37 -28.21
N GLU A 326 -6.23 18.29 -29.24
CA GLU A 326 -7.62 17.85 -29.11
C GLU A 326 -7.73 16.42 -28.53
N ASP A 327 -6.89 15.49 -28.98
CA ASP A 327 -6.86 14.12 -28.44
C ASP A 327 -6.38 14.08 -26.98
N LEU A 328 -5.40 14.93 -26.64
CA LEU A 328 -4.85 15.03 -25.29
C LEU A 328 -5.87 15.65 -24.33
N GLU A 329 -6.58 16.69 -24.75
CA GLU A 329 -7.66 17.30 -23.97
C GLU A 329 -8.81 16.30 -23.74
N ARG A 330 -9.24 15.63 -24.81
CA ARG A 330 -10.31 14.63 -24.73
C ARG A 330 -9.94 13.43 -23.85
N SER A 331 -8.71 12.94 -23.93
CA SER A 331 -8.29 11.78 -23.13
C SER A 331 -7.98 12.14 -21.68
N SER A 332 -7.52 13.37 -21.40
CA SER A 332 -7.17 13.80 -20.05
C SER A 332 -8.33 14.39 -19.27
N GLY A 333 -9.33 14.95 -19.95
CA GLY A 333 -10.36 15.80 -19.33
C GLY A 333 -9.83 17.19 -18.92
N ALA A 334 -8.55 17.49 -19.20
CA ALA A 334 -7.91 18.75 -18.87
C ALA A 334 -7.69 19.59 -20.13
N PRO A 335 -7.92 20.92 -20.11
CA PRO A 335 -7.63 21.76 -21.25
C PRO A 335 -6.11 21.93 -21.44
N GLN A 336 -5.68 22.18 -22.68
CA GLN A 336 -4.29 22.37 -23.08
C GLN A 336 -3.57 23.39 -22.20
N GLU A 337 -4.24 24.50 -21.87
CA GLU A 337 -3.71 25.55 -21.01
C GLU A 337 -3.25 24.99 -19.66
N ARG A 338 -4.02 24.10 -19.03
CA ARG A 338 -3.68 23.50 -17.74
C ARG A 338 -2.48 22.54 -17.82
N MET A 339 -2.34 21.83 -18.94
CA MET A 339 -1.15 21.01 -19.21
C MET A 339 0.10 21.87 -19.40
N ARG A 340 -0.03 23.02 -20.09
CA ARG A 340 1.05 24.02 -20.22
C ARG A 340 1.39 24.68 -18.89
N ASP A 341 0.40 25.03 -18.08
CA ASP A 341 0.60 25.56 -16.72
C ASP A 341 1.44 24.61 -15.87
N PHE A 342 1.12 23.31 -15.93
CA PHE A 342 1.86 22.30 -15.20
C PHE A 342 3.30 22.19 -15.71
N ALA A 343 3.50 22.19 -17.04
CA ALA A 343 4.83 22.19 -17.65
C ALA A 343 5.66 23.40 -17.19
N ARG A 344 5.09 24.61 -17.21
CA ARG A 344 5.74 25.84 -16.72
C ARG A 344 6.10 25.75 -15.23
N LEU A 345 5.20 25.22 -14.40
CA LEU A 345 5.47 24.99 -12.99
C LEU A 345 6.68 24.09 -12.77
N LEU A 346 6.87 23.04 -13.58
CA LEU A 346 8.05 22.16 -13.53
C LEU A 346 9.34 22.82 -14.02
N VAL A 347 9.23 23.81 -14.91
CA VAL A 347 10.38 24.63 -15.35
C VAL A 347 10.80 25.57 -14.22
N GLU A 348 9.83 26.26 -13.62
CA GLU A 348 10.04 27.19 -12.50
C GLU A 348 10.53 26.51 -11.21
N GLN A 349 10.16 25.25 -10.98
CA GLN A 349 10.49 24.49 -9.77
C GLN A 349 11.32 23.24 -10.13
N PRO A 350 12.62 23.38 -10.40
CA PRO A 350 13.46 22.32 -10.97
C PRO A 350 13.73 21.15 -10.00
N ASN A 351 13.65 21.36 -8.69
CA ASN A 351 13.79 20.27 -7.70
C ASN A 351 12.41 19.76 -7.28
N ALA A 352 11.78 18.97 -8.16
CA ALA A 352 10.46 18.41 -7.96
C ALA A 352 10.47 16.93 -7.51
N HIS A 353 9.54 16.57 -6.63
CA HIS A 353 9.19 15.18 -6.32
C HIS A 353 7.87 14.79 -6.96
N PHE A 354 7.87 13.70 -7.73
CA PHE A 354 6.63 13.08 -8.19
C PHE A 354 6.25 11.95 -7.25
N VAL A 355 5.13 12.13 -6.56
CA VAL A 355 4.62 11.21 -5.56
C VAL A 355 3.30 10.65 -6.04
N TRP A 356 3.15 9.33 -6.11
CA TRP A 356 1.89 8.73 -6.55
C TRP A 356 1.52 7.50 -5.72
N SER A 357 0.22 7.22 -5.67
CA SER A 357 -0.32 6.05 -4.98
C SER A 357 -1.18 5.20 -5.92
N MET A 358 -2.25 4.60 -5.40
CA MET A 358 -3.07 3.62 -6.12
C MET A 358 -3.96 4.22 -7.21
N GLY A 359 -4.19 5.54 -7.22
CA GLY A 359 -5.00 6.19 -8.25
C GLY A 359 -4.48 5.99 -9.67
N LEU A 360 -3.17 5.82 -9.84
CA LEU A 360 -2.51 5.64 -11.15
C LEU A 360 -2.26 4.18 -11.53
N THR A 361 -2.53 3.21 -10.65
CA THR A 361 -1.96 1.86 -10.79
C THR A 361 -2.98 0.74 -10.92
N GLN A 362 -4.27 1.00 -10.68
CA GLN A 362 -5.30 -0.03 -10.60
C GLN A 362 -6.23 -0.10 -11.82
N HIS A 363 -5.97 0.67 -12.87
CA HIS A 363 -6.69 0.63 -14.13
C HIS A 363 -5.86 -0.06 -15.24
N ALA A 364 -6.51 -0.42 -16.35
CA ALA A 364 -5.91 -1.21 -17.42
C ALA A 364 -4.65 -0.57 -18.05
N HIS A 365 -4.56 0.76 -18.02
CA HIS A 365 -3.43 1.54 -18.56
C HIS A 365 -2.41 1.95 -17.49
N GLY A 366 -2.49 1.43 -16.27
CA GLY A 366 -1.67 1.92 -15.15
C GLY A 366 -0.15 1.81 -15.40
N VAL A 367 0.30 0.75 -16.09
CA VAL A 367 1.73 0.62 -16.45
C VAL A 367 2.15 1.77 -17.38
N ASP A 368 1.35 2.06 -18.41
CA ASP A 368 1.63 3.11 -19.38
C ASP A 368 1.54 4.51 -18.75
N THR A 369 0.58 4.73 -17.85
CA THR A 369 0.49 5.96 -17.05
C THR A 369 1.76 6.20 -16.25
N ILE A 370 2.28 5.17 -15.56
CA ILE A 370 3.55 5.33 -14.82
C ILE A 370 4.72 5.54 -15.78
N ARG A 371 4.76 4.90 -16.95
CA ARG A 371 5.79 5.17 -17.97
C ARG A 371 5.75 6.63 -18.45
N ALA A 372 4.56 7.18 -18.71
CA ALA A 372 4.38 8.59 -19.07
C ALA A 372 4.84 9.53 -17.94
N LEU A 373 4.51 9.20 -16.68
CA LEU A 373 4.98 9.96 -15.51
C LEU A 373 6.51 9.96 -15.41
N VAL A 374 7.14 8.80 -15.62
CA VAL A 374 8.60 8.68 -15.61
C VAL A 374 9.20 9.42 -16.80
N ASN A 375 8.58 9.41 -17.99
CA ASN A 375 9.06 10.19 -19.14
C ASN A 375 9.13 11.69 -18.81
N VAL A 376 8.06 12.27 -18.24
CA VAL A 376 8.08 13.68 -17.79
C VAL A 376 9.20 13.92 -16.77
N ALA A 377 9.37 13.02 -15.81
CA ALA A 377 10.42 13.13 -14.80
C ALA A 377 11.84 13.04 -15.40
N LEU A 378 12.07 12.17 -16.38
CA LEU A 378 13.35 12.02 -17.08
C LEU A 378 13.64 13.24 -17.95
N ALA A 379 12.61 13.80 -18.59
CA ALA A 379 12.71 15.01 -19.39
C ALA A 379 13.19 16.21 -18.56
N ARG A 380 12.81 16.26 -17.28
CA ARG A 380 13.29 17.24 -16.28
C ARG A 380 14.50 16.78 -15.46
N GLY A 381 15.06 15.61 -15.74
CA GLY A 381 16.23 15.08 -15.03
C GLY A 381 16.03 14.87 -13.52
N LEU A 382 14.82 14.51 -13.09
CA LEU A 382 14.50 14.39 -11.66
C LEU A 382 15.27 13.28 -10.92
N PRO A 383 15.42 12.04 -11.43
CA PRO A 383 16.12 11.01 -10.68
C PRO A 383 17.62 11.31 -10.47
N GLY A 384 18.16 10.89 -9.32
CA GLY A 384 19.61 10.81 -9.10
C GLY A 384 20.28 12.08 -8.56
N ARG A 385 19.53 13.08 -8.10
CA ARG A 385 20.07 14.23 -7.33
C ARG A 385 19.25 14.46 -6.04
N PRO A 386 19.82 15.12 -5.01
CA PRO A 386 19.10 15.43 -3.77
C PRO A 386 17.85 16.29 -4.02
N ASN A 387 16.85 16.20 -3.14
CA ASN A 387 15.65 17.05 -3.15
C ASN A 387 14.76 16.95 -4.41
N ARG A 388 14.94 15.91 -5.23
CA ARG A 388 14.08 15.62 -6.37
C ARG A 388 14.04 14.12 -6.69
N GLY A 389 12.98 13.67 -7.37
CA GLY A 389 12.87 12.27 -7.79
C GLY A 389 11.44 11.74 -7.83
N LEU A 390 11.33 10.42 -7.77
CA LEU A 390 10.08 9.68 -7.93
C LEU A 390 9.81 8.80 -6.71
N MET A 391 8.60 8.89 -6.17
CA MET A 391 8.14 8.12 -5.03
C MET A 391 6.79 7.45 -5.30
N PRO A 392 6.74 6.15 -5.63
CA PRO A 392 5.53 5.36 -5.51
C PRO A 392 5.23 5.16 -4.02
N ILE A 393 4.49 6.09 -3.42
CA ILE A 393 4.30 6.12 -1.98
C ILE A 393 3.50 4.90 -1.53
N ARG A 394 4.15 4.08 -0.71
CA ARG A 394 3.70 2.73 -0.37
C ARG A 394 2.58 2.74 0.68
N GLY A 395 1.58 1.88 0.50
CA GLY A 395 0.44 1.74 1.40
C GLY A 395 0.81 1.16 2.78
N HIS A 396 0.77 -0.17 2.91
CA HIS A 396 0.96 -0.87 4.19
C HIS A 396 2.42 -0.96 4.66
N SER A 397 2.60 -1.11 5.97
CA SER A 397 3.89 -1.15 6.69
C SER A 397 4.93 -2.14 6.13
N GLY A 398 4.53 -3.32 5.69
CA GLY A 398 5.42 -4.39 5.21
C GLY A 398 5.54 -4.51 3.69
N VAL A 399 4.87 -3.66 2.91
CA VAL A 399 4.69 -3.86 1.46
C VAL A 399 6.01 -3.80 0.68
N GLN A 400 6.93 -2.93 1.10
CA GLN A 400 8.26 -2.81 0.50
C GLN A 400 9.15 -3.98 0.96
N GLY A 401 9.18 -4.25 2.26
CA GLY A 401 10.00 -5.31 2.85
C GLY A 401 9.67 -6.70 2.31
N GLY A 402 8.39 -7.04 2.16
CA GLY A 402 7.96 -8.31 1.58
C GLY A 402 8.48 -8.53 0.16
N ALA A 403 8.42 -7.49 -0.69
CA ALA A 403 8.97 -7.55 -2.04
C ALA A 403 10.50 -7.69 -2.04
N GLU A 404 11.21 -6.96 -1.16
CA GLU A 404 12.68 -6.97 -1.07
C GLU A 404 13.24 -8.31 -0.58
N VAL A 405 12.56 -9.00 0.33
CA VAL A 405 13.01 -10.30 0.83
C VAL A 405 12.55 -11.49 -0.05
N GLY A 406 11.96 -11.21 -1.22
CA GLY A 406 11.66 -12.23 -2.21
C GLY A 406 10.28 -12.88 -2.09
N CYS A 407 9.35 -12.30 -1.34
CA CYS A 407 7.95 -12.72 -1.31
C CYS A 407 7.21 -12.27 -2.57
N ALA A 408 7.63 -12.80 -3.72
CA ALA A 408 7.11 -12.51 -5.05
C ALA A 408 7.19 -13.77 -5.93
N PRO A 409 6.30 -13.90 -6.93
CA PRO A 409 6.17 -15.14 -7.71
C PRO A 409 7.26 -15.33 -8.77
N SER A 410 8.02 -14.28 -9.10
CA SER A 410 9.04 -14.31 -10.16
C SER A 410 10.34 -13.67 -9.69
N PRO A 411 11.07 -14.31 -8.75
CA PRO A 411 12.42 -13.85 -8.38
C PRO A 411 13.35 -13.93 -9.60
N GLY A 412 14.35 -13.05 -9.65
CA GLY A 412 15.35 -13.07 -10.73
C GLY A 412 16.37 -14.21 -10.55
N GLU A 413 16.97 -14.67 -11.65
CA GLU A 413 17.91 -15.80 -11.65
C GLU A 413 19.09 -15.62 -10.69
N ALA A 414 19.65 -14.40 -10.62
CA ALA A 414 20.73 -14.11 -9.68
C ALA A 414 20.32 -14.30 -8.20
N ALA A 415 19.07 -14.00 -7.85
CA ALA A 415 18.54 -14.24 -6.51
C ALA A 415 18.33 -15.74 -6.27
N LEU A 416 17.76 -16.45 -7.24
CA LEU A 416 17.54 -17.91 -7.18
C LEU A 416 18.85 -18.67 -6.96
N ALA A 417 19.87 -18.41 -7.77
CA ALA A 417 21.18 -19.05 -7.64
C ALA A 417 21.85 -18.78 -6.29
N ARG A 418 21.77 -17.52 -5.80
CA ARG A 418 22.29 -17.16 -4.48
C ARG A 418 21.53 -17.86 -3.35
N TRP A 419 20.21 -17.99 -3.47
CA TRP A 419 19.40 -18.68 -2.47
C TRP A 419 19.74 -20.16 -2.38
N GLU A 420 19.93 -20.86 -3.51
CA GLU A 420 20.37 -22.27 -3.48
C GLU A 420 21.70 -22.45 -2.78
N GLN A 421 22.68 -21.59 -3.10
CA GLN A 421 23.99 -21.63 -2.48
C GLN A 421 23.90 -21.46 -0.95
N VAL A 422 23.04 -20.55 -0.48
CA VAL A 422 22.90 -20.24 0.96
C VAL A 422 21.99 -21.24 1.67
N TRP A 423 20.93 -21.71 1.01
CA TRP A 423 19.91 -22.57 1.62
C TRP A 423 20.21 -24.06 1.53
N GLY A 424 21.05 -24.47 0.58
CA GLY A 424 21.48 -25.87 0.43
C GLY A 424 20.41 -26.79 -0.16
N PHE A 425 19.42 -26.26 -0.88
CA PHE A 425 18.40 -27.05 -1.58
C PHE A 425 18.01 -26.38 -2.90
N PRO A 426 17.51 -27.14 -3.90
CA PRO A 426 17.12 -26.59 -5.19
C PRO A 426 15.87 -25.72 -5.08
N VAL A 427 15.89 -24.55 -5.71
CA VAL A 427 14.75 -23.62 -5.73
C VAL A 427 13.98 -23.76 -7.06
N PRO A 428 12.64 -23.68 -7.10
CA PRO A 428 11.92 -23.73 -8.38
C PRO A 428 12.28 -22.55 -9.30
N ARG A 429 12.39 -22.80 -10.60
CA ARG A 429 12.63 -21.75 -11.63
C ARG A 429 11.35 -21.28 -12.31
N ALA A 430 10.33 -22.15 -12.35
CA ALA A 430 9.06 -21.81 -12.95
C ALA A 430 8.46 -20.59 -12.25
N LYS A 431 7.92 -19.66 -13.04
CA LYS A 431 7.20 -18.50 -12.51
C LYS A 431 6.01 -18.98 -11.69
N GLY A 432 5.84 -18.43 -10.49
CA GLY A 432 4.69 -18.68 -9.65
C GLY A 432 3.45 -17.88 -10.03
N LEU A 433 2.34 -18.21 -9.38
CA LEU A 433 1.08 -17.50 -9.52
C LEU A 433 1.07 -16.23 -8.65
N THR A 434 0.59 -15.12 -9.22
CA THR A 434 0.32 -13.89 -8.45
C THR A 434 -0.86 -14.09 -7.50
N ALA A 435 -1.05 -13.19 -6.53
CA ALA A 435 -2.18 -13.29 -5.59
C ALA A 435 -3.56 -13.42 -6.29
N ASN A 436 -3.76 -12.71 -7.41
CA ASN A 436 -4.99 -12.84 -8.20
C ASN A 436 -5.03 -14.20 -8.93
N ASP A 437 -3.93 -14.59 -9.58
CA ASP A 437 -3.85 -15.87 -10.29
C ASP A 437 -4.03 -17.07 -9.36
N GLN A 438 -3.62 -16.98 -8.09
CA GLN A 438 -3.85 -18.01 -7.07
C GLN A 438 -5.34 -18.20 -6.79
N VAL A 439 -6.11 -17.11 -6.69
CA VAL A 439 -7.57 -17.18 -6.54
C VAL A 439 -8.21 -17.73 -7.81
N GLU A 440 -7.77 -17.32 -8.99
CA GLU A 440 -8.29 -17.88 -10.25
C GLU A 440 -7.95 -19.36 -10.43
N ALA A 441 -6.74 -19.78 -10.08
CA ALA A 441 -6.30 -21.18 -10.08
C ALA A 441 -7.09 -22.01 -9.07
N SER A 442 -7.38 -21.46 -7.89
CA SER A 442 -8.29 -22.08 -6.92
C SER A 442 -9.67 -22.33 -7.56
N ALA A 443 -10.21 -21.35 -8.30
CA ALA A 443 -11.48 -21.50 -9.03
C ALA A 443 -11.47 -22.64 -10.07
N ARG A 444 -10.30 -22.95 -10.65
CA ARG A 444 -10.09 -24.06 -11.60
C ARG A 444 -9.77 -25.40 -10.91
N GLY A 445 -9.61 -25.42 -9.59
CA GLY A 445 -9.23 -26.61 -8.83
C GLY A 445 -7.74 -26.94 -8.93
N GLU A 446 -6.91 -25.98 -9.33
CA GLU A 446 -5.46 -26.15 -9.50
C GLU A 446 -4.68 -25.92 -8.20
N ILE A 447 -5.30 -25.30 -7.20
CA ILE A 447 -4.73 -25.12 -5.86
C ILE A 447 -5.44 -26.05 -4.87
N ASP A 448 -4.66 -26.88 -4.19
CA ASP A 448 -5.14 -27.79 -3.16
C ASP A 448 -4.82 -27.29 -1.76
N VAL A 449 -3.63 -26.73 -1.55
CA VAL A 449 -3.24 -26.11 -0.27
C VAL A 449 -3.08 -24.61 -0.48
N PHE A 450 -3.95 -23.82 0.16
CA PHE A 450 -3.86 -22.37 0.13
C PHE A 450 -3.57 -21.82 1.53
N TRP A 451 -2.33 -21.39 1.76
CA TRP A 451 -1.90 -20.76 3.01
C TRP A 451 -1.97 -19.24 2.92
N ILE A 452 -2.93 -18.68 3.64
CA ILE A 452 -3.26 -17.26 3.65
C ILE A 452 -2.80 -16.69 4.99
N VAL A 453 -1.71 -15.91 4.99
CA VAL A 453 -1.21 -15.18 6.17
C VAL A 453 -1.80 -13.78 6.15
N GLY A 454 -2.91 -13.62 6.86
CA GLY A 454 -3.75 -12.43 6.85
C GLY A 454 -4.39 -12.13 5.50
N GLY A 455 -5.31 -11.17 5.49
CA GLY A 455 -6.00 -10.71 4.29
C GLY A 455 -7.42 -11.29 4.14
N ASN A 456 -8.16 -10.75 3.19
CA ASN A 456 -9.56 -11.11 2.98
C ASN A 456 -9.94 -10.92 1.50
N PHE A 457 -9.75 -11.97 0.69
CA PHE A 457 -9.98 -11.89 -0.76
C PHE A 457 -11.42 -11.61 -1.15
N LEU A 458 -12.39 -11.83 -0.26
CA LEU A 458 -13.79 -11.43 -0.50
C LEU A 458 -13.99 -9.91 -0.52
N GLU A 459 -13.13 -9.16 0.16
CA GLU A 459 -13.24 -7.71 0.31
C GLU A 459 -12.12 -6.96 -0.43
N THR A 460 -10.97 -7.59 -0.63
CA THR A 460 -9.81 -6.93 -1.27
C THR A 460 -9.74 -7.12 -2.77
N LEU A 461 -10.39 -8.14 -3.33
CA LEU A 461 -10.47 -8.38 -4.77
C LEU A 461 -11.89 -8.07 -5.28
N SER A 462 -11.99 -7.63 -6.52
CA SER A 462 -13.28 -7.43 -7.19
C SER A 462 -13.98 -8.77 -7.42
N GLY A 463 -15.31 -8.76 -7.45
CA GLY A 463 -16.11 -9.96 -7.70
C GLY A 463 -16.20 -10.92 -6.51
N ALA A 464 -16.73 -10.46 -5.38
CA ALA A 464 -16.83 -11.23 -4.13
C ALA A 464 -17.43 -12.64 -4.31
N GLU A 465 -18.49 -12.80 -5.10
CA GLU A 465 -19.10 -14.12 -5.35
C GLU A 465 -18.18 -15.07 -6.13
N ARG A 466 -17.45 -14.57 -7.13
CA ARG A 466 -16.44 -15.34 -7.85
C ARG A 466 -15.32 -15.76 -6.90
N ASN A 467 -14.87 -14.85 -6.04
CA ASN A 467 -13.80 -15.13 -5.07
C ASN A 467 -14.28 -16.13 -4.00
N ARG A 468 -15.53 -16.04 -3.56
CA ARG A 468 -16.15 -17.00 -2.64
C ARG A 468 -16.18 -18.40 -3.25
N ALA A 469 -16.64 -18.52 -4.49
CA ALA A 469 -16.66 -19.79 -5.22
C ALA A 469 -15.26 -20.35 -5.48
N ALA A 470 -14.26 -19.48 -5.65
CA ALA A 470 -12.87 -19.89 -5.79
C ALA A 470 -12.27 -20.42 -4.48
N LEU A 471 -12.48 -19.68 -3.38
CA LEU A 471 -11.94 -20.03 -2.07
C LEU A 471 -12.54 -21.30 -1.46
N SER A 472 -13.72 -21.74 -1.94
CA SER A 472 -14.34 -23.00 -1.48
C SER A 472 -13.75 -24.24 -2.14
N ARG A 473 -12.79 -24.13 -3.06
CA ARG A 473 -12.25 -25.26 -3.84
C ARG A 473 -10.98 -25.91 -3.28
N PRO A 474 -9.99 -25.18 -2.71
CA PRO A 474 -8.81 -25.81 -2.13
C PRO A 474 -9.18 -26.84 -1.07
N GLY A 475 -8.55 -28.02 -1.11
CA GLY A 475 -8.77 -29.08 -0.12
C GLY A 475 -8.42 -28.62 1.29
N LEU A 476 -7.29 -27.93 1.45
CA LEU A 476 -6.88 -27.31 2.70
C LEU A 476 -6.69 -25.80 2.52
N ARG A 477 -7.53 -25.00 3.21
CA ARG A 477 -7.35 -23.55 3.31
C ARG A 477 -6.89 -23.18 4.71
N ILE A 478 -5.68 -22.65 4.82
CA ILE A 478 -5.09 -22.23 6.09
C ILE A 478 -5.21 -20.71 6.18
N HIS A 479 -5.82 -20.22 7.24
CA HIS A 479 -5.88 -18.80 7.58
C HIS A 479 -5.04 -18.55 8.82
N GLN A 480 -3.88 -17.94 8.64
CA GLN A 480 -3.03 -17.49 9.73
C GLN A 480 -3.28 -16.01 9.99
N ASP A 481 -4.05 -15.68 11.02
CA ASP A 481 -4.56 -14.32 11.26
C ASP A 481 -4.69 -14.04 12.77
N ILE A 482 -5.01 -12.79 13.11
CA ILE A 482 -5.20 -12.31 14.49
C ILE A 482 -6.67 -12.23 14.89
N VAL A 483 -7.58 -12.14 13.92
CA VAL A 483 -9.03 -11.95 14.10
C VAL A 483 -9.81 -12.72 13.04
N VAL A 484 -11.11 -12.90 13.24
CA VAL A 484 -11.99 -13.59 12.28
C VAL A 484 -12.26 -12.69 11.07
N SER A 485 -12.26 -13.28 9.87
CA SER A 485 -12.62 -12.60 8.62
C SER A 485 -13.68 -13.37 7.84
N SER A 486 -14.40 -12.69 6.95
CA SER A 486 -15.45 -13.30 6.12
C SER A 486 -14.91 -14.40 5.19
N SER A 487 -13.64 -14.30 4.75
CA SER A 487 -12.95 -15.35 3.98
C SER A 487 -12.78 -16.66 4.75
N MET A 488 -12.69 -16.62 6.09
CA MET A 488 -12.58 -17.83 6.91
C MET A 488 -13.88 -18.63 6.92
N LEU A 489 -15.02 -17.94 6.82
CA LEU A 489 -16.36 -18.52 6.91
C LEU A 489 -16.82 -19.22 5.62
N VAL A 490 -16.11 -19.04 4.51
CA VAL A 490 -16.42 -19.71 3.23
C VAL A 490 -16.40 -21.23 3.44
N GLU A 491 -17.36 -21.95 2.86
CA GLU A 491 -17.46 -23.40 2.99
C GLU A 491 -16.14 -24.10 2.58
N PRO A 492 -15.59 -25.01 3.40
CA PRO A 492 -14.43 -25.80 3.03
C PRO A 492 -14.75 -26.80 1.91
N SER A 493 -13.82 -26.98 0.96
CA SER A 493 -13.84 -28.17 0.10
C SER A 493 -13.54 -29.42 0.92
N ASP A 494 -12.59 -29.37 1.84
CA ASP A 494 -12.38 -30.48 2.78
C ASP A 494 -12.15 -29.89 4.17
N THR A 495 -11.12 -29.06 4.32
CA THR A 495 -10.75 -28.50 5.62
C THR A 495 -10.37 -27.02 5.55
N VAL A 496 -10.83 -26.25 6.53
CA VAL A 496 -10.31 -24.91 6.85
C VAL A 496 -9.66 -24.94 8.21
N LEU A 497 -8.42 -24.45 8.26
CA LEU A 497 -7.62 -24.36 9.48
C LEU A 497 -7.35 -22.90 9.82
N LEU A 498 -7.69 -22.49 11.04
CA LEU A 498 -7.36 -21.18 11.60
C LEU A 498 -6.12 -21.34 12.48
N LEU A 499 -5.09 -20.54 12.22
CA LEU A 499 -3.88 -20.47 13.02
C LEU A 499 -3.77 -19.06 13.63
N PRO A 500 -3.88 -18.92 14.95
CA PRO A 500 -3.77 -17.60 15.57
C PRO A 500 -2.34 -17.07 15.46
N ALA A 501 -2.21 -15.78 15.15
CA ALA A 501 -0.94 -15.07 15.09
C ALA A 501 -0.77 -14.07 16.25
N ALA A 502 0.47 -13.82 16.63
CA ALA A 502 0.82 -12.67 17.47
C ALA A 502 0.84 -11.38 16.63
N THR A 503 0.49 -10.26 17.24
CA THR A 503 0.73 -8.94 16.66
C THR A 503 2.19 -8.51 16.91
N ARG A 504 2.67 -7.53 16.15
CA ARG A 504 4.07 -7.07 16.13
C ARG A 504 4.43 -6.14 17.27
#